data_AF-A0A924RAB0-F1
#
_entry.id   AF-A0A924RAB0-F1
#
_cell.length_a   1.000
_cell.length_b   1.000
_cell.length_c   1.000
_cell.angle_alpha   90.00
_cell.angle_beta   90.00
_cell.angle_gamma   90.00
#
_symmetry.space_group_name_H-M   'P 1'
#
loop_
_entity.id
_entity.type
_entity.pdbx_description
1 polymer ?
#
loop_
_entity_poly.entity_id
_entity_poly.type
_entity_poly.pdbx_seq_one_letter_code
_entity_poly.pdbx_strand_id
1 'polypeptide(L)'
;MTGMPHTTEPASVPRLLKVARTASVPSRVTTGFLENNGFDHDEAPHLIGLLRAIGMVDKDVVPTTRWRQHRVPSASGQVIARAVRDNYKPIFRLLPTAQSADMTRLAEIVRGETSYAEPHVRQTVDTFMALCAEADFSTDPDGPTTALAVPSVGPPAMSGLVSLTRSLIEALHCVEHGLYRPAHVSAWNGLIATVLSMLAADGFSAVHELRPAWKVGNTDDLARRMSGAMHLDWMFQLGLCTDDERDSLDDLLRRRNDCAHPSDFEPTRDEALTYVTDVATFASKLAGRTS
;
A
#
# COMPACT_ATOMS: atom_id res chain seq x y z
N MET A 1 -23.50 -2.45 5.06
CA MET A 1 -22.66 -2.84 3.92
C MET A 1 -22.52 -1.65 3.02
N THR A 2 -21.31 -1.14 2.80
CA THR A 2 -21.07 -0.10 1.79
C THR A 2 -21.32 -0.74 0.43
N GLY A 3 -22.31 -0.26 -0.32
CA GLY A 3 -22.64 -0.81 -1.63
C GLY A 3 -21.49 -0.64 -2.63
N MET A 4 -21.58 -1.31 -3.78
CA MET A 4 -20.58 -1.17 -4.84
C MET A 4 -20.50 0.29 -5.30
N PRO A 5 -19.30 0.89 -5.40
CA PRO A 5 -19.17 2.30 -5.71
C PRO A 5 -19.58 2.59 -7.16
N HIS A 6 -20.07 3.81 -7.37
CA HIS A 6 -20.45 4.33 -8.68
C HIS A 6 -20.30 5.85 -8.70
N THR A 7 -20.26 6.43 -9.90
CA THR A 7 -20.37 7.87 -10.12
C THR A 7 -21.59 8.15 -11.00
N THR A 8 -22.08 9.39 -10.97
CA THR A 8 -23.15 9.85 -11.87
C THR A 8 -22.70 9.99 -13.31
N GLU A 9 -21.40 10.18 -13.54
CA GLU A 9 -20.79 10.34 -14.87
C GLU A 9 -19.65 9.33 -15.10
N PRO A 10 -19.96 8.07 -15.44
CA PRO A 10 -18.96 7.03 -15.67
C PRO A 10 -17.97 7.36 -16.80
N ALA A 11 -18.39 8.14 -17.80
CA ALA A 11 -17.51 8.54 -18.91
C ALA A 11 -16.35 9.45 -18.46
N SER A 12 -16.47 10.10 -17.29
CA SER A 12 -15.40 10.91 -16.70
C SER A 12 -14.29 10.07 -16.03
N VAL A 13 -14.49 8.77 -15.80
CA VAL A 13 -13.54 7.91 -15.06
C VAL A 13 -12.15 7.84 -15.71
N PRO A 14 -11.99 7.58 -17.03
CA PRO A 14 -10.66 7.58 -17.67
C PRO A 14 -9.91 8.90 -17.49
N ARG A 15 -10.64 10.02 -17.63
CA ARG A 15 -10.09 11.36 -17.45
C ARG A 15 -9.71 11.62 -15.99
N LEU A 16 -10.52 11.16 -15.03
CA LEU A 16 -10.25 11.26 -13.60
C LEU A 16 -8.96 10.54 -13.21
N LEU A 17 -8.79 9.30 -13.66
CA LEU A 17 -7.58 8.52 -13.42
C LEU A 17 -6.35 9.14 -14.10
N LYS A 18 -6.51 9.66 -15.33
CA LYS A 18 -5.46 10.43 -15.99
C LYS A 18 -5.03 11.64 -15.17
N VAL A 19 -5.98 12.42 -14.64
CA VAL A 19 -5.69 13.57 -13.76
C VAL A 19 -4.97 13.11 -12.49
N ALA A 20 -5.41 12.02 -11.87
CA ALA A 20 -4.73 11.46 -10.70
C ALA A 20 -3.28 11.06 -10.99
N ARG A 21 -3.01 10.58 -12.21
CA ARG A 21 -1.67 10.21 -12.69
C ARG A 21 -0.79 11.43 -12.95
N THR A 22 -1.30 12.42 -13.70
CA THR A 22 -0.46 13.45 -14.33
C THR A 22 -0.47 14.80 -13.65
N ALA A 23 -1.50 15.14 -12.87
CA ALA A 23 -1.57 16.44 -12.20
C ALA A 23 -0.50 16.57 -11.10
N SER A 24 -0.19 17.82 -10.75
CA SER A 24 0.55 18.12 -9.51
C SER A 24 -0.20 17.55 -8.33
N VAL A 25 0.50 16.85 -7.44
CA VAL A 25 -0.15 16.18 -6.29
C VAL A 25 -0.72 17.24 -5.36
N PRO A 26 -2.06 17.29 -5.17
CA PRO A 26 -2.65 18.26 -4.27
C PRO A 26 -2.48 17.82 -2.82
N SER A 27 -2.55 18.78 -1.89
CA SER A 27 -2.68 18.45 -0.46
C SER A 27 -4.03 17.81 -0.15
N ARG A 28 -5.08 18.18 -0.90
CA ARG A 28 -6.44 17.63 -0.82
C ARG A 28 -7.11 17.63 -2.20
N VAL A 29 -7.80 16.56 -2.55
CA VAL A 29 -8.61 16.45 -3.79
C VAL A 29 -10.00 17.04 -3.52
N THR A 30 -10.11 18.36 -3.70
CA THR A 30 -11.36 19.12 -3.49
C THR A 30 -12.16 19.28 -4.79
N THR A 31 -13.41 19.76 -4.69
CA THR A 31 -14.20 20.16 -5.85
C THR A 31 -13.44 21.15 -6.74
N GLY A 32 -12.85 22.19 -6.13
CA GLY A 32 -12.03 23.16 -6.87
C GLY A 32 -10.80 22.56 -7.55
N PHE A 33 -10.19 21.50 -6.98
CA PHE A 33 -9.12 20.79 -7.67
C PHE A 33 -9.63 20.09 -8.94
N LEU A 34 -10.80 19.45 -8.89
CA LEU A 34 -11.39 18.81 -10.05
C LEU A 34 -11.86 19.84 -11.09
N GLU A 35 -12.47 20.94 -10.69
CA GLU A 35 -12.85 22.04 -11.60
C GLU A 35 -11.63 22.61 -12.32
N ASN A 36 -10.52 22.84 -11.61
CA ASN A 36 -9.27 23.29 -12.22
C ASN A 36 -8.66 22.28 -13.20
N ASN A 37 -9.06 21.01 -13.13
CA ASN A 37 -8.69 19.95 -14.07
C ASN A 37 -9.82 19.64 -15.08
N GLY A 38 -10.80 20.53 -15.19
CA GLY A 38 -11.84 20.55 -16.22
C GLY A 38 -13.07 19.71 -15.93
N PHE A 39 -13.27 19.24 -14.69
CA PHE A 39 -14.52 18.56 -14.31
C PHE A 39 -15.62 19.57 -13.96
N ASP A 40 -16.87 19.23 -14.22
CA ASP A 40 -18.01 20.08 -13.86
C ASP A 40 -18.22 20.13 -12.34
N HIS A 41 -18.76 21.26 -11.86
CA HIS A 41 -19.03 21.48 -10.44
C HIS A 41 -19.91 20.38 -9.83
N ASP A 42 -20.96 19.97 -10.56
CA ASP A 42 -21.96 19.03 -10.09
C ASP A 42 -21.49 17.57 -10.15
N GLU A 43 -20.54 17.23 -11.04
CA GLU A 43 -19.96 15.88 -11.11
C GLU A 43 -18.86 15.65 -10.07
N ALA A 44 -18.12 16.71 -9.72
CA ALA A 44 -16.91 16.61 -8.89
C ALA A 44 -17.14 15.93 -7.51
N PRO A 45 -18.20 16.22 -6.74
CA PRO A 45 -18.46 15.51 -5.48
C PRO A 45 -18.62 14.00 -5.65
N HIS A 46 -19.25 13.55 -6.74
CA HIS A 46 -19.45 12.13 -7.04
C HIS A 46 -18.12 11.45 -7.42
N LEU A 47 -17.27 12.13 -8.19
CA LEU A 47 -15.95 11.64 -8.55
C LEU A 47 -15.01 11.56 -7.34
N ILE A 48 -15.09 12.52 -6.40
CA ILE A 48 -14.37 12.45 -5.11
C ILE A 48 -14.87 11.27 -4.28
N GLY A 49 -16.18 11.03 -4.25
CA GLY A 49 -16.79 9.87 -3.61
C GLY A 49 -16.26 8.56 -4.19
N LEU A 50 -16.15 8.46 -5.52
CA LEU A 50 -15.57 7.31 -6.20
C LEU A 50 -14.10 7.12 -5.83
N LEU A 51 -13.26 8.17 -5.92
CA LEU A 51 -11.85 8.12 -5.54
C LEU A 51 -11.65 7.65 -4.11
N ARG A 52 -12.51 8.09 -3.19
CA ARG A 52 -12.48 7.66 -1.79
C ARG A 52 -12.84 6.19 -1.65
N ALA A 53 -13.92 5.76 -2.30
CA ALA A 53 -14.35 4.37 -2.25
C ALA A 53 -13.28 3.42 -2.79
N ILE A 54 -12.64 3.76 -3.91
CA ILE A 54 -11.56 2.94 -4.50
C ILE A 54 -10.20 3.12 -3.80
N GLY A 55 -10.13 3.88 -2.70
CA GLY A 55 -8.94 4.03 -1.86
C GLY A 55 -7.83 4.91 -2.44
N MET A 56 -8.14 5.74 -3.44
CA MET A 56 -7.20 6.71 -4.02
C MET A 56 -7.04 7.96 -3.16
N VAL A 57 -8.07 8.30 -2.38
CA VAL A 57 -7.99 9.35 -1.35
C VAL A 57 -8.55 8.82 -0.03
N ASP A 58 -8.10 9.37 1.09
CA ASP A 58 -8.59 9.01 2.41
C ASP A 58 -9.92 9.73 2.77
N LYS A 59 -10.36 9.56 4.03
CA LYS A 59 -11.57 10.22 4.57
C LYS A 59 -11.48 11.76 4.52
N ASP A 60 -10.27 12.29 4.60
CA ASP A 60 -9.93 13.71 4.57
C ASP A 60 -9.60 14.19 3.14
N VAL A 61 -9.89 13.36 2.13
CA VAL A 61 -9.62 13.57 0.69
C VAL A 61 -8.15 13.86 0.37
N VAL A 62 -7.24 13.33 1.19
CA VAL A 62 -5.79 13.40 0.95
C VAL A 62 -5.36 12.23 0.05
N PRO A 63 -4.55 12.45 -1.00
CA PRO A 63 -4.01 11.38 -1.84
C PRO A 63 -3.31 10.28 -1.04
N THR A 64 -3.69 9.02 -1.24
CA THR A 64 -3.14 7.87 -0.52
C THR A 64 -1.87 7.32 -1.16
N THR A 65 -1.33 6.25 -0.59
CA THR A 65 -0.31 5.41 -1.23
C THR A 65 -0.78 4.86 -2.57
N ARG A 66 -2.04 4.42 -2.69
CA ARG A 66 -2.62 3.91 -3.94
C ARG A 66 -2.57 4.95 -5.05
N TRP A 67 -2.89 6.20 -4.73
CA TRP A 67 -2.73 7.33 -5.67
C TRP A 67 -1.29 7.44 -6.16
N ARG A 68 -0.32 7.45 -5.24
CA ARG A 68 1.11 7.57 -5.59
C ARG A 68 1.58 6.41 -6.48
N GLN A 69 1.14 5.18 -6.22
CA GLN A 69 1.46 4.02 -7.04
C GLN A 69 0.83 4.11 -8.43
N HIS A 70 -0.42 4.57 -8.54
CA HIS A 70 -1.07 4.79 -9.83
C HIS A 70 -0.31 5.79 -10.73
N ARG A 71 0.47 6.71 -10.12
CA ARG A 71 1.33 7.64 -10.87
C ARG A 71 2.51 6.97 -11.57
N VAL A 72 2.88 5.75 -11.18
CA VAL A 72 3.97 4.99 -11.81
C VAL A 72 3.43 4.31 -13.07
N PRO A 73 3.87 4.68 -14.29
CA PRO A 73 3.24 4.19 -15.52
C PRO A 73 3.19 2.67 -15.66
N SER A 74 4.25 1.97 -15.25
CA SER A 74 4.34 0.50 -15.30
C SER A 74 3.44 -0.21 -14.29
N ALA A 75 3.04 0.45 -13.19
CA ALA A 75 2.19 -0.12 -12.15
C ALA A 75 0.74 0.38 -12.23
N SER A 76 0.49 1.45 -12.98
CA SER A 76 -0.79 2.17 -13.05
C SER A 76 -1.99 1.25 -13.25
N GLY A 77 -1.96 0.39 -14.27
CA GLY A 77 -3.07 -0.51 -14.58
C GLY A 77 -3.32 -1.55 -13.49
N GLN A 78 -2.27 -2.11 -12.90
CA GLN A 78 -2.37 -3.13 -11.84
C GLN A 78 -2.98 -2.54 -10.55
N VAL A 79 -2.61 -1.29 -10.23
CA VAL A 79 -3.18 -0.56 -9.09
C VAL A 79 -4.69 -0.38 -9.24
N ILE A 80 -5.16 -0.09 -10.47
CA ILE A 80 -6.59 0.03 -10.76
C ILE A 80 -7.27 -1.34 -10.73
N ALA A 81 -6.71 -2.37 -11.38
CA ALA A 81 -7.26 -3.75 -11.34
C ALA A 81 -7.52 -4.22 -9.92
N ARG A 82 -6.57 -3.98 -9.01
CA ARG A 82 -6.76 -4.30 -7.60
C ARG A 82 -7.86 -3.48 -6.96
N ALA A 83 -7.91 -2.18 -7.21
CA ALA A 83 -8.97 -1.31 -6.68
C ALA A 83 -10.35 -1.79 -7.09
N VAL A 84 -10.49 -2.25 -8.34
CA VAL A 84 -11.73 -2.84 -8.85
C VAL A 84 -12.02 -4.16 -8.12
N ARG A 85 -11.06 -5.09 -8.03
CA ARG A 85 -11.27 -6.36 -7.29
C ARG A 85 -11.69 -6.14 -5.84
N ASP A 86 -11.07 -5.19 -5.15
CA ASP A 86 -11.36 -4.87 -3.74
C ASP A 86 -12.79 -4.35 -3.53
N ASN A 87 -13.30 -3.55 -4.47
CA ASN A 87 -14.57 -2.83 -4.33
C ASN A 87 -15.75 -3.53 -5.01
N TYR A 88 -15.49 -4.42 -5.96
CA TYR A 88 -16.49 -5.20 -6.69
C TYR A 88 -16.35 -6.71 -6.41
N LYS A 89 -15.86 -7.09 -5.22
CA LYS A 89 -15.68 -8.49 -4.78
C LYS A 89 -16.88 -9.40 -5.10
N PRO A 90 -18.15 -8.99 -4.87
CA PRO A 90 -19.28 -9.87 -5.17
C PRO A 90 -19.42 -10.19 -6.66
N ILE A 91 -19.05 -9.27 -7.56
CA ILE A 91 -19.05 -9.53 -9.00
C ILE A 91 -17.98 -10.59 -9.33
N PHE A 92 -16.74 -10.39 -8.87
CA PHE A 92 -15.65 -11.32 -9.16
C PHE A 92 -15.82 -12.70 -8.52
N ARG A 93 -16.56 -12.79 -7.39
CA ARG A 93 -16.91 -14.08 -6.78
C ARG A 93 -17.78 -14.94 -7.69
N LEU A 94 -18.68 -14.32 -8.45
CA LEU A 94 -19.61 -15.01 -9.36
C LEU A 94 -19.07 -15.09 -10.78
N LEU A 95 -18.22 -14.15 -11.19
CA LEU A 95 -17.62 -14.03 -12.50
C LEU A 95 -16.11 -13.73 -12.35
N PRO A 96 -15.24 -14.75 -12.30
CA PRO A 96 -13.80 -14.54 -12.17
C PRO A 96 -13.21 -13.64 -13.27
N THR A 97 -13.77 -13.69 -14.48
CA THR A 97 -13.41 -12.83 -15.62
C THR A 97 -14.43 -11.72 -15.87
N ALA A 98 -14.88 -11.04 -14.81
CA ALA A 98 -15.93 -10.01 -14.88
C ALA A 98 -15.57 -8.82 -15.79
N GLN A 99 -14.28 -8.53 -15.99
CA GLN A 99 -13.79 -7.44 -16.83
C GLN A 99 -14.17 -7.58 -18.31
N SER A 100 -14.52 -8.79 -18.76
CA SER A 100 -14.98 -9.11 -20.11
C SER A 100 -16.41 -9.63 -20.14
N ALA A 101 -17.15 -9.51 -19.04
CA ALA A 101 -18.51 -9.98 -18.92
C ALA A 101 -19.52 -9.04 -19.61
N ASP A 102 -20.69 -9.61 -19.94
CA ASP A 102 -21.81 -8.86 -20.49
C ASP A 102 -22.45 -7.93 -19.45
N MET A 103 -22.85 -6.73 -19.88
CA MET A 103 -23.44 -5.71 -19.01
C MET A 103 -24.76 -6.15 -18.37
N THR A 104 -25.57 -6.95 -19.07
CA THR A 104 -26.84 -7.50 -18.52
C THR A 104 -26.54 -8.41 -17.35
N ARG A 105 -25.53 -9.27 -17.50
CA ARG A 105 -25.12 -10.19 -16.45
C ARG A 105 -24.53 -9.46 -15.24
N LEU A 106 -23.73 -8.43 -15.47
CA LEU A 106 -23.22 -7.56 -14.41
C LEU A 106 -24.37 -6.88 -13.65
N ALA A 107 -25.38 -6.37 -14.37
CA ALA A 107 -26.54 -5.72 -13.77
C ALA A 107 -27.41 -6.67 -12.93
N GLU A 108 -27.55 -7.93 -13.32
CA GLU A 108 -28.20 -8.96 -12.49
C GLU A 108 -27.48 -9.17 -11.15
N ILE A 109 -26.15 -9.25 -11.18
CA ILE A 109 -25.35 -9.43 -9.96
C ILE A 109 -25.46 -8.21 -9.06
N VAL A 110 -25.32 -7.00 -9.62
CA VAL A 110 -25.46 -5.75 -8.85
C VAL A 110 -26.84 -5.67 -8.19
N ARG A 111 -27.92 -6.05 -8.89
CA ARG A 111 -29.28 -6.11 -8.30
C ARG A 111 -29.42 -7.15 -7.19
N GLY A 112 -28.75 -8.31 -7.32
CA GLY A 112 -28.78 -9.35 -6.30
C GLY A 112 -27.98 -9.00 -5.04
N GLU A 113 -26.88 -8.26 -5.20
CA GLU A 113 -25.93 -7.95 -4.13
C GLU A 113 -26.15 -6.58 -3.48
N THR A 114 -27.02 -5.73 -4.04
CA THR A 114 -27.28 -4.37 -3.55
C THR A 114 -28.77 -4.05 -3.51
N SER A 115 -29.14 -3.02 -2.74
CA SER A 115 -30.51 -2.47 -2.74
C SER A 115 -30.66 -1.26 -3.67
N TYR A 116 -29.84 -1.17 -4.71
CA TYR A 116 -29.83 -0.03 -5.62
C TYR A 116 -31.07 0.01 -6.52
N ALA A 117 -31.57 1.22 -6.74
CA ALA A 117 -32.57 1.48 -7.77
C ALA A 117 -31.95 1.35 -9.18
N GLU A 118 -32.77 1.10 -10.19
CA GLU A 118 -32.33 0.82 -11.56
C GLU A 118 -31.32 1.84 -12.14
N PRO A 119 -31.44 3.16 -11.91
CA PRO A 119 -30.41 4.11 -12.34
C PRO A 119 -29.04 3.86 -11.72
N HIS A 120 -28.98 3.56 -10.41
CA HIS A 120 -27.73 3.29 -9.69
C HIS A 120 -27.13 1.95 -10.08
N VAL A 121 -27.96 0.94 -10.40
CA VAL A 121 -27.48 -0.34 -10.96
C VAL A 121 -26.71 -0.09 -12.25
N ARG A 122 -27.31 0.66 -13.18
CA ARG A 122 -26.70 1.02 -14.45
C ARG A 122 -25.39 1.79 -14.25
N GLN A 123 -25.42 2.84 -13.43
CA GLN A 123 -24.22 3.63 -13.10
C GLN A 123 -23.12 2.78 -12.47
N THR A 124 -23.47 1.79 -11.65
CA THR A 124 -22.51 0.85 -11.05
C THR A 124 -21.85 -0.02 -12.11
N VAL A 125 -22.62 -0.59 -13.03
CA VAL A 125 -22.09 -1.39 -14.15
C VAL A 125 -21.21 -0.54 -15.05
N ASP A 126 -21.67 0.65 -15.43
CA ASP A 126 -20.92 1.56 -16.30
C ASP A 126 -19.63 2.04 -15.64
N THR A 127 -19.67 2.38 -14.34
CA THR A 127 -18.46 2.76 -13.57
C THR A 127 -17.49 1.60 -13.47
N PHE A 128 -17.99 0.39 -13.18
CA PHE A 128 -17.17 -0.82 -13.15
C PHE A 128 -16.46 -1.06 -14.48
N MET A 129 -17.19 -1.00 -15.60
CA MET A 129 -16.62 -1.19 -16.93
C MET A 129 -15.59 -0.11 -17.28
N ALA A 130 -15.86 1.16 -16.93
CA ALA A 130 -14.92 2.25 -17.16
C ALA A 130 -13.62 2.07 -16.34
N LEU A 131 -13.72 1.60 -15.09
CA LEU A 131 -12.54 1.26 -14.29
C LEU A 131 -11.79 0.05 -14.85
N CYS A 132 -12.51 -0.99 -15.31
CA CYS A 132 -11.92 -2.17 -15.93
C CYS A 132 -11.14 -1.84 -17.20
N ALA A 133 -11.61 -0.86 -17.99
CA ALA A 133 -10.91 -0.41 -19.20
C ALA A 133 -9.54 0.23 -18.90
N GLU A 134 -9.37 0.81 -17.71
CA GLU A 134 -8.12 1.43 -17.26
C GLU A 134 -7.24 0.48 -16.42
N ALA A 135 -7.69 -0.75 -16.23
CA ALA A 135 -7.08 -1.75 -15.37
C ALA A 135 -6.29 -2.79 -16.16
N ASP A 136 -5.21 -3.27 -15.55
CA ASP A 136 -4.42 -4.39 -16.06
C ASP A 136 -4.68 -5.63 -15.21
N PHE A 137 -5.52 -6.53 -15.72
CA PHE A 137 -5.89 -7.81 -15.07
C PHE A 137 -5.02 -8.98 -15.52
N SER A 138 -3.91 -8.75 -16.23
CA SER A 138 -3.01 -9.82 -16.71
C SER A 138 -2.37 -10.65 -15.59
N THR A 139 -2.54 -10.24 -14.33
CA THR A 139 -2.13 -10.98 -13.14
C THR A 139 -3.34 -11.51 -12.37
N ASP A 140 -3.38 -12.83 -12.18
CA ASP A 140 -4.35 -13.51 -11.31
C ASP A 140 -4.23 -13.02 -9.85
N PRO A 141 -5.33 -12.92 -9.11
CA PRO A 141 -5.30 -12.50 -7.70
C PRO A 141 -4.78 -13.58 -6.74
N ASP A 142 -4.75 -14.85 -7.16
CA ASP A 142 -4.28 -16.01 -6.35
C ASP A 142 -3.14 -16.80 -7.03
N GLY A 143 -2.66 -16.35 -8.19
CA GLY A 143 -1.40 -16.84 -8.78
C GLY A 143 -0.23 -16.08 -8.16
N PRO A 144 0.97 -16.68 -8.05
CA PRO A 144 2.14 -15.91 -7.64
C PRO A 144 2.22 -14.73 -8.59
N THR A 145 2.21 -13.52 -8.02
CA THR A 145 2.46 -12.27 -8.72
C THR A 145 3.41 -12.55 -9.88
N THR A 146 2.95 -12.40 -11.13
CA THR A 146 3.89 -12.37 -12.25
C THR A 146 4.73 -11.12 -12.02
N ALA A 147 5.81 -11.36 -11.31
CA ALA A 147 6.89 -10.46 -11.07
C ALA A 147 7.29 -9.91 -12.45
N LEU A 148 7.05 -8.61 -12.65
CA LEU A 148 8.17 -7.80 -13.16
C LEU A 148 9.36 -8.29 -12.36
N ALA A 149 10.33 -8.98 -12.98
CA ALA A 149 11.42 -9.68 -12.31
C ALA A 149 11.77 -8.93 -11.02
N VAL A 150 11.19 -9.37 -9.90
CA VAL A 150 11.34 -8.65 -8.65
C VAL A 150 12.79 -8.91 -8.35
N PRO A 151 13.61 -7.86 -8.16
CA PRO A 151 14.99 -8.09 -7.84
C PRO A 151 15.04 -9.06 -6.66
N SER A 152 15.60 -10.25 -6.86
CA SER A 152 15.46 -11.33 -5.90
C SER A 152 16.28 -10.97 -4.67
N VAL A 153 15.60 -10.70 -3.56
CA VAL A 153 16.30 -10.41 -2.31
C VAL A 153 16.64 -11.74 -1.65
N GLY A 154 17.93 -11.96 -1.39
CA GLY A 154 18.40 -13.16 -0.69
C GLY A 154 17.93 -13.23 0.77
N PRO A 155 18.00 -14.41 1.42
CA PRO A 155 17.71 -14.53 2.84
C PRO A 155 18.64 -13.63 3.68
N PRO A 156 18.21 -13.21 4.88
CA PRO A 156 19.06 -12.38 5.73
C PRO A 156 20.36 -13.12 6.04
N ALA A 157 21.49 -12.43 5.92
CA ALA A 157 22.76 -12.96 6.37
C ALA A 157 22.73 -13.15 7.90
N MET A 158 23.58 -14.05 8.41
CA MET A 158 23.71 -14.30 9.85
C MET A 158 23.93 -13.01 10.66
N SER A 159 24.65 -12.03 10.10
CA SER A 159 24.86 -10.71 10.72
C SER A 159 23.55 -9.92 10.94
N GLY A 160 22.60 -10.03 10.01
CA GLY A 160 21.25 -9.46 10.13
C GLY A 160 20.46 -10.09 11.28
N LEU A 161 20.48 -11.42 11.39
CA LEU A 161 19.79 -12.15 12.46
C LEU A 161 20.39 -11.89 13.84
N VAL A 162 21.73 -11.79 13.93
CA VAL A 162 22.42 -11.38 15.17
C VAL A 162 22.02 -9.95 15.56
N SER A 163 21.93 -9.04 14.59
CA SER A 163 21.52 -7.65 14.84
C SER A 163 20.08 -7.55 15.31
N LEU A 164 19.16 -8.33 14.72
CA LEU A 164 17.77 -8.44 15.17
C LEU A 164 17.71 -8.92 16.61
N THR A 165 18.38 -10.03 16.93
CA THR A 165 18.37 -10.62 18.27
C THR A 165 18.89 -9.63 19.32
N ARG A 166 20.02 -8.97 19.04
CA ARG A 166 20.60 -7.97 19.94
C ARG A 166 19.64 -6.81 20.20
N SER A 167 18.97 -6.33 19.15
CA SER A 167 18.04 -5.19 19.26
C SER A 167 16.75 -5.58 19.99
N LEU A 168 16.25 -6.82 19.83
CA LEU A 168 15.11 -7.31 20.60
C LEU A 168 15.45 -7.50 22.08
N ILE A 169 16.65 -7.99 22.40
CA ILE A 169 17.13 -8.08 23.80
C ILE A 169 17.24 -6.69 24.42
N GLU A 170 17.81 -5.72 23.70
CA GLU A 170 17.88 -4.33 24.16
C GLU A 170 16.48 -3.75 24.37
N ALA A 171 15.54 -3.98 23.45
CA ALA A 171 14.17 -3.53 23.61
C ALA A 171 13.49 -4.11 24.86
N LEU A 172 13.70 -5.39 25.15
CA LEU A 172 13.19 -6.02 26.38
C LEU A 172 13.83 -5.44 27.64
N HIS A 173 15.15 -5.25 27.65
CA HIS A 173 15.82 -4.57 28.76
C HIS A 173 15.28 -3.14 28.96
N CYS A 174 14.99 -2.42 27.87
CA CYS A 174 14.35 -1.11 27.95
C CYS A 174 12.97 -1.20 28.62
N VAL A 175 12.13 -2.17 28.24
CA VAL A 175 10.83 -2.39 28.89
C VAL A 175 10.98 -2.70 30.39
N GLU A 176 11.92 -3.56 30.76
CA GLU A 176 12.18 -3.91 32.17
C GLU A 176 12.56 -2.71 33.04
N HIS A 177 13.22 -1.71 32.45
CA HIS A 177 13.65 -0.50 33.13
C HIS A 177 12.68 0.69 32.99
N GLY A 178 11.49 0.48 32.43
CA GLY A 178 10.51 1.54 32.21
C GLY A 178 10.85 2.50 31.05
N LEU A 179 11.80 2.12 30.19
CA LEU A 179 12.26 2.90 29.04
C LEU A 179 11.48 2.53 27.77
N TYR A 180 10.16 2.76 27.78
CA TYR A 180 9.25 2.26 26.75
C TYR A 180 9.47 2.87 25.35
N ARG A 181 9.81 4.17 25.29
CA ARG A 181 10.12 4.85 24.02
C ARG A 181 11.40 4.30 23.37
N PRO A 182 12.54 4.17 24.08
CA PRO A 182 13.72 3.45 23.58
C PRO A 182 13.43 2.01 23.14
N ALA A 183 12.53 1.29 23.82
CA ALA A 183 12.16 -0.07 23.42
C ALA A 183 11.58 -0.13 21.99
N HIS A 184 10.70 0.82 21.63
CA HIS A 184 10.14 0.92 20.28
C HIS A 184 11.22 1.19 19.22
N VAL A 185 12.16 2.08 19.54
CA VAL A 185 13.26 2.44 18.63
C VAL A 185 14.21 1.26 18.44
N SER A 186 14.60 0.57 19.51
CA SER A 186 15.52 -0.57 19.42
C SER A 186 14.89 -1.74 18.65
N ALA A 187 13.64 -2.12 18.95
CA ALA A 187 12.96 -3.18 18.19
C ALA A 187 12.89 -2.86 16.69
N TRP A 188 12.51 -1.62 16.33
CA TRP A 188 12.48 -1.18 14.93
C TRP A 188 13.84 -1.26 14.25
N ASN A 189 14.92 -0.88 14.94
CA ASN A 189 16.27 -0.97 14.40
C ASN A 189 16.66 -2.41 14.05
N GLY A 190 16.23 -3.39 14.85
CA GLY A 190 16.41 -4.81 14.57
C GLY A 190 15.72 -5.27 13.28
N LEU A 191 14.47 -4.82 13.07
CA LEU A 191 13.74 -5.08 11.83
C LEU A 191 14.45 -4.48 10.61
N ILE A 192 14.86 -3.21 10.68
CA ILE A 192 15.55 -2.55 9.57
C ILE A 192 16.91 -3.19 9.30
N ALA A 193 17.66 -3.60 10.33
CA ALA A 193 18.91 -4.32 10.15
C ALA A 193 18.72 -5.64 9.39
N THR A 194 17.59 -6.32 9.63
CA THR A 194 17.22 -7.55 8.91
C THR A 194 16.97 -7.24 7.43
N VAL A 195 16.15 -6.23 7.13
CA VAL A 195 15.85 -5.79 5.75
C VAL A 195 17.12 -5.37 5.01
N LEU A 196 17.97 -4.55 5.64
CA LEU A 196 19.23 -4.11 5.04
C LEU A 196 20.17 -5.29 4.77
N SER A 197 20.22 -6.28 5.67
CA SER A 197 21.01 -7.49 5.46
C SER A 197 20.50 -8.33 4.30
N MET A 198 19.19 -8.38 4.08
CA MET A 198 18.58 -9.08 2.94
C MET A 198 18.93 -8.35 1.64
N LEU A 199 18.82 -7.02 1.62
CA LEU A 199 19.21 -6.18 0.47
C LEU A 199 20.70 -6.28 0.14
N ALA A 200 21.55 -6.62 1.11
CA ALA A 200 22.98 -6.79 0.91
C ALA A 200 23.37 -8.20 0.44
N ALA A 201 22.47 -9.18 0.52
CA ALA A 201 22.78 -10.60 0.33
C ALA A 201 23.30 -10.93 -1.08
N ASP A 202 22.85 -10.17 -2.08
CA ASP A 202 23.22 -10.29 -3.49
C ASP A 202 24.19 -9.19 -3.96
N GLY A 203 24.86 -8.51 -3.01
CA GLY A 203 25.71 -7.37 -3.32
C GLY A 203 24.93 -6.12 -3.72
N PHE A 204 23.71 -5.95 -3.21
CA PHE A 204 22.83 -4.80 -3.48
C PHE A 204 22.26 -4.78 -4.89
N SER A 205 22.12 -5.92 -5.58
CA SER A 205 21.54 -5.96 -6.93
C SER A 205 20.14 -5.36 -6.95
N ALA A 206 19.31 -5.73 -5.97
CA ALA A 206 17.98 -5.16 -5.79
C ALA A 206 17.96 -3.64 -5.62
N VAL A 207 18.93 -3.10 -4.89
CA VAL A 207 19.06 -1.66 -4.68
C VAL A 207 19.50 -0.97 -5.98
N HIS A 208 20.42 -1.56 -6.73
CA HIS A 208 20.92 -1.01 -7.98
C HIS A 208 19.87 -1.05 -9.10
N GLU A 209 18.99 -2.05 -9.11
CA GLU A 209 17.84 -2.07 -10.03
C GLU A 209 16.81 -0.99 -9.69
N LEU A 210 16.47 -0.82 -8.41
CA LEU A 210 15.53 0.22 -7.97
C LEU A 210 16.12 1.64 -8.05
N ARG A 211 17.43 1.78 -7.87
CA ARG A 211 18.17 3.06 -7.87
C ARG A 211 19.54 2.92 -8.55
N PRO A 212 19.60 2.88 -9.90
CA PRO A 212 20.85 2.71 -10.64
C PRO A 212 21.92 3.78 -10.35
N ALA A 213 21.52 4.98 -9.94
CA ALA A 213 22.42 6.08 -9.61
C ALA A 213 23.07 5.95 -8.20
N TRP A 214 22.58 5.04 -7.36
CA TRP A 214 23.09 4.90 -5.99
C TRP A 214 24.34 4.03 -5.97
N LYS A 215 25.45 4.62 -5.51
CA LYS A 215 26.68 3.92 -5.16
C LYS A 215 26.61 3.50 -3.70
N VAL A 216 26.34 2.23 -3.43
CA VAL A 216 26.21 1.63 -2.09
C VAL A 216 27.27 0.56 -1.95
N GLY A 217 28.10 0.64 -0.91
CA GLY A 217 29.16 -0.34 -0.66
C GLY A 217 28.91 -1.24 0.55
N ASN A 218 28.03 -0.83 1.47
CA ASN A 218 27.70 -1.55 2.70
C ASN A 218 26.32 -1.12 3.23
N THR A 219 25.84 -1.83 4.26
CA THR A 219 24.52 -1.60 4.87
C THR A 219 24.40 -0.25 5.56
N ASP A 220 25.49 0.30 6.11
CA ASP A 220 25.47 1.60 6.80
C ASP A 220 25.31 2.76 5.81
N ASP A 221 25.99 2.69 4.67
CA ASP A 221 25.84 3.63 3.56
C ASP A 221 24.42 3.63 3.02
N LEU A 222 23.79 2.44 2.95
CA LEU A 222 22.41 2.29 2.54
C LEU A 222 21.46 2.89 3.58
N ALA A 223 21.62 2.53 4.85
CA ALA A 223 20.78 2.99 5.95
C ALA A 223 20.71 4.52 6.04
N ARG A 224 21.83 5.21 5.84
CA ARG A 224 21.91 6.69 5.88
C ARG A 224 21.11 7.37 4.77
N ARG A 225 20.83 6.67 3.67
CA ARG A 225 20.10 7.21 2.52
C ARG A 225 18.61 6.89 2.55
N MET A 226 18.21 5.95 3.39
CA MET A 226 16.83 5.46 3.45
C MET A 226 16.07 6.13 4.60
N SER A 227 14.93 6.76 4.28
CA SER A 227 13.96 7.18 5.29
C SER A 227 13.07 6.01 5.72
N GLY A 228 12.38 6.13 6.85
CA GLY A 228 11.42 5.10 7.29
C GLY A 228 10.38 4.74 6.21
N ALA A 229 9.82 5.76 5.55
CA ALA A 229 8.87 5.57 4.45
C ALA A 229 9.51 4.84 3.25
N MET A 230 10.77 5.14 2.92
CA MET A 230 11.48 4.44 1.84
C MET A 230 11.70 2.96 2.13
N HIS A 231 11.96 2.59 3.40
CA HIS A 231 12.06 1.18 3.78
C HIS A 231 10.75 0.45 3.48
N LEU A 232 9.60 1.01 3.86
CA LEU A 232 8.29 0.40 3.62
C LEU A 232 7.96 0.31 2.13
N ASP A 233 8.24 1.38 1.38
CA ASP A 233 8.04 1.40 -0.07
C ASP A 233 8.86 0.31 -0.76
N TRP A 234 10.10 0.08 -0.33
CA TRP A 234 10.99 -0.92 -0.93
C TRP A 234 10.64 -2.34 -0.49
N MET A 235 10.34 -2.55 0.79
CA MET A 235 9.83 -3.85 1.25
C MET A 235 8.61 -4.27 0.44
N PHE A 236 7.73 -3.33 0.12
CA PHE A 236 6.58 -3.60 -0.73
C PHE A 236 6.95 -3.89 -2.19
N GLN A 237 7.78 -3.02 -2.81
CA GLN A 237 8.23 -3.19 -4.20
C GLN A 237 9.01 -4.50 -4.43
N LEU A 238 9.70 -4.97 -3.39
CA LEU A 238 10.50 -6.20 -3.41
C LEU A 238 9.73 -7.44 -2.95
N GLY A 239 8.41 -7.33 -2.73
CA GLY A 239 7.57 -8.45 -2.30
C GLY A 239 7.87 -8.97 -0.89
N LEU A 240 8.61 -8.21 -0.08
CA LEU A 240 8.95 -8.55 1.31
C LEU A 240 7.76 -8.35 2.26
N CYS A 241 6.77 -7.54 1.87
CA CYS A 241 5.50 -7.39 2.59
C CYS A 241 4.30 -7.33 1.63
N THR A 242 3.16 -7.82 2.09
CA THR A 242 1.84 -7.58 1.48
C THR A 242 1.34 -6.17 1.83
N ASP A 243 0.25 -5.70 1.24
CA ASP A 243 -0.29 -4.36 1.55
C ASP A 243 -0.87 -4.29 2.95
N ASP A 244 -1.57 -5.34 3.40
CA ASP A 244 -2.07 -5.41 4.77
C ASP A 244 -0.92 -5.34 5.79
N GLU A 245 0.18 -6.02 5.47
CA GLU A 245 1.43 -5.95 6.24
C GLU A 245 2.09 -4.57 6.16
N ARG A 246 2.03 -3.91 5.00
CA ARG A 246 2.58 -2.56 4.82
C ARG A 246 1.81 -1.53 5.64
N ASP A 247 0.48 -1.60 5.67
CA ASP A 247 -0.35 -0.72 6.49
C ASP A 247 -0.06 -0.94 7.98
N SER A 248 0.13 -2.20 8.38
CA SER A 248 0.56 -2.55 9.75
C SER A 248 1.96 -1.99 10.07
N LEU A 249 2.90 -2.08 9.13
CA LEU A 249 4.26 -1.55 9.29
C LEU A 249 4.29 -0.01 9.29
N ASP A 250 3.41 0.65 8.54
CA ASP A 250 3.27 2.11 8.57
C ASP A 250 2.81 2.58 9.95
N ASP A 251 1.89 1.85 10.56
CA ASP A 251 1.46 2.10 11.93
C ASP A 251 2.58 1.93 12.95
N LEU A 252 3.37 0.85 12.83
CA LEU A 252 4.57 0.64 13.65
C LEU A 252 5.62 1.75 13.44
N LEU A 253 5.85 2.16 12.19
CA LEU A 253 6.78 3.25 11.88
C LEU A 253 6.35 4.56 12.54
N ARG A 254 5.04 4.88 12.53
CA ARG A 254 4.50 6.09 13.16
C ARG A 254 4.76 6.08 14.67
N ARG A 255 4.41 4.98 15.34
CA ARG A 255 4.66 4.80 16.78
C ARG A 255 6.15 4.90 17.12
N ARG A 256 7.03 4.35 16.28
CA ARG A 256 8.49 4.52 16.43
C ARG A 256 8.91 5.98 16.30
N ASN A 257 8.42 6.68 15.29
CA ASN A 257 8.76 8.09 15.05
C ASN A 257 8.30 8.96 16.20
N ASP A 258 7.10 8.71 16.74
CA ASP A 258 6.59 9.37 17.94
C ASP A 258 7.54 9.14 19.11
N CYS A 259 8.10 7.94 19.27
CA CYS A 259 9.09 7.64 20.32
C CYS A 259 10.46 8.31 20.09
N ALA A 260 10.89 8.46 18.84
CA ALA A 260 12.22 8.95 18.45
C ALA A 260 12.33 10.48 18.34
N HIS A 261 11.20 11.18 18.24
CA HIS A 261 11.14 12.64 18.10
C HIS A 261 10.40 13.28 19.28
N PRO A 262 10.57 14.59 19.52
CA PRO A 262 9.77 15.30 20.52
C PRO A 262 8.27 15.11 20.23
N SER A 263 7.57 14.45 21.15
CA SER A 263 6.14 14.17 21.07
C SER A 263 5.62 13.91 22.49
N ASP A 264 4.32 14.09 22.69
CA ASP A 264 3.64 13.78 23.96
C ASP A 264 3.27 12.28 24.08
N PHE A 265 3.74 11.44 23.14
CA PHE A 265 3.43 10.02 23.15
C PHE A 265 4.21 9.28 24.25
N GLU A 266 3.50 8.80 25.26
CA GLU A 266 4.05 8.04 26.37
C GLU A 266 3.45 6.63 26.39
N PRO A 267 4.08 5.66 25.70
CA PRO A 267 3.57 4.29 25.67
C PRO A 267 3.66 3.67 27.05
N THR A 268 2.64 2.88 27.41
CA THR A 268 2.63 2.03 28.60
C THR A 268 3.55 0.81 28.41
N ARG A 269 3.79 0.08 29.50
CA ARG A 269 4.54 -1.18 29.47
C ARG A 269 3.92 -2.18 28.49
N ASP A 270 2.59 -2.33 28.54
CA ASP A 270 1.87 -3.31 27.72
C ASP A 270 1.92 -2.91 26.24
N GLU A 271 1.74 -1.63 25.91
CA GLU A 271 1.88 -1.13 24.54
C GLU A 271 3.28 -1.33 23.99
N ALA A 272 4.32 -1.14 24.82
CA ALA A 272 5.70 -1.41 24.43
C ALA A 272 5.96 -2.91 24.20
N LEU A 273 5.44 -3.79 25.04
CA LEU A 273 5.54 -5.24 24.84
C LEU A 273 4.81 -5.70 23.58
N THR A 274 3.60 -5.19 23.32
CA THR A 274 2.86 -5.43 22.09
C THR A 274 3.66 -4.98 20.88
N TYR A 275 4.19 -3.76 20.90
CA TYR A 275 5.02 -3.25 19.81
C TYR A 275 6.25 -4.12 19.55
N VAL A 276 6.99 -4.51 20.59
CA VAL A 276 8.16 -5.39 20.46
C VAL A 276 7.76 -6.75 19.87
N THR A 277 6.61 -7.30 20.30
CA THR A 277 6.08 -8.57 19.81
C THR A 277 5.66 -8.49 18.35
N ASP A 278 4.98 -7.42 17.94
CA ASP A 278 4.54 -7.19 16.56
C ASP A 278 5.75 -7.08 15.62
N VAL A 279 6.77 -6.30 16.03
CA VAL A 279 8.02 -6.16 15.28
C VAL A 279 8.78 -7.48 15.19
N ALA A 280 8.90 -8.22 16.29
CA ALA A 280 9.57 -9.53 16.31
C ALA A 280 8.84 -10.53 15.40
N THR A 281 7.51 -10.57 15.47
CA THR A 281 6.67 -11.44 14.63
C THR A 281 6.88 -11.13 13.16
N PHE A 282 6.91 -9.84 12.81
CA PHE A 282 7.16 -9.42 11.44
C PHE A 282 8.57 -9.80 10.97
N ALA A 283 9.60 -9.52 11.78
CA ALA A 283 10.98 -9.84 11.46
C ALA A 283 11.22 -11.34 11.31
N SER A 284 10.59 -12.18 12.14
CA SER A 284 10.64 -13.64 12.01
C SER A 284 9.95 -14.14 10.74
N LYS A 285 8.78 -13.60 10.40
CA LYS A 285 8.11 -13.90 9.12
C LYS A 285 8.99 -13.53 7.94
N LEU A 286 9.61 -12.36 7.99
CA LEU A 286 10.51 -11.87 6.94
C LEU A 286 11.74 -12.77 6.78
N ALA A 287 12.38 -13.17 7.88
CA ALA A 287 13.53 -14.07 7.86
C ALA A 287 13.21 -15.49 7.34
N GLY A 288 11.96 -15.94 7.49
CA GLY A 288 11.48 -17.22 6.97
C GLY A 288 11.00 -17.18 5.51
N ARG A 289 10.87 -16.00 4.90
CA ARG A 289 10.51 -15.83 3.49
C ARG A 289 11.75 -16.01 2.62
N THR A 290 12.01 -17.23 2.19
CA THR A 290 12.87 -17.48 1.02
C THR A 290 12.06 -17.20 -0.24
N SER A 291 12.60 -16.35 -1.12
CA SER A 291 12.14 -16.17 -2.51
C SER A 291 12.23 -17.47 -3.30
#